data_AF-A0A3N5QF61-F1
#
_entry.id   AF-A0A3N5QF61-F1
#
_cell.length_a   1.000
_cell.length_b   1.000
_cell.length_c   1.000
_cell.angle_alpha   90.00
_cell.angle_beta   90.00
_cell.angle_gamma   90.00
#
_symmetry.space_group_name_H-M   'P 1'
#
loop_
_entity.id
_entity.type
_entity.pdbx_description
1 polymer ?
#
loop_
_entity_poly.entity_id
_entity_poly.type
_entity_poly.pdbx_seq_one_letter_code
_entity_poly.pdbx_strand_id
1 'polypeptide(L)'
;MIRLRLFGRCRIYHDPVSPVLKAPAQVGWTAWFRTIDLVTPQPLKGEELLRRTRGWWTVEPTEVAEAVKKYGRLVVGDQGELMVEFENQDLAQALSGALKKRFDDQVQLAP
;
A
#
# COMPACT_ATOMS: atom_id res chain seq x y z
N MET A 1 10.85 -8.27 13.73
CA MET A 1 10.16 -7.63 12.59
C MET A 1 8.79 -7.15 13.06
N ILE A 2 8.48 -5.90 12.76
CA ILE A 2 7.24 -5.21 13.16
C ILE A 2 6.48 -4.83 11.89
N ARG A 3 5.15 -4.91 11.91
CA ARG A 3 4.30 -4.48 10.81
C ARG A 3 3.32 -3.44 11.31
N LEU A 4 3.19 -2.34 10.58
CA LEU A 4 2.19 -1.31 10.83
C LEU A 4 1.42 -1.03 9.55
N ARG A 5 0.14 -0.74 9.68
CA ARG A 5 -0.73 -0.36 8.57
C ARG A 5 -0.46 1.07 8.12
N LEU A 6 -0.53 1.31 6.82
CA LEU A 6 -0.37 2.63 6.23
C LEU A 6 -1.72 3.22 5.86
N PHE A 7 -2.01 4.41 6.38
CA PHE A 7 -3.23 5.16 6.11
C PHE A 7 -2.88 6.47 5.41
N GLY A 8 -3.74 6.88 4.48
CA GLY A 8 -3.70 8.19 3.85
C GLY A 8 -5.04 8.90 3.96
N ARG A 9 -5.02 10.22 3.99
CA ARG A 9 -6.23 11.04 4.06
C ARG A 9 -7.02 10.89 2.76
N CYS A 10 -8.28 10.53 2.87
CA CYS A 10 -9.19 10.45 1.73
C CYS A 10 -9.41 11.85 1.14
N ARG A 11 -9.40 11.96 -0.19
CA ARG A 11 -9.66 13.21 -0.90
C ARG A 11 -11.11 13.68 -0.80
N ILE A 12 -12.06 12.75 -0.66
CA ILE A 12 -13.50 13.04 -0.65
C ILE A 12 -14.01 13.23 0.78
N TYR A 13 -13.79 12.23 1.63
CA TYR A 13 -14.32 12.23 3.00
C TYR A 13 -13.39 12.89 4.01
N HIS A 14 -12.13 13.14 3.63
CA HIS A 14 -11.09 13.62 4.54
C HIS A 14 -10.92 12.72 5.77
N ASP A 15 -11.28 11.45 5.74
CA ASP A 15 -10.93 10.51 6.82
C ASP A 15 -9.68 9.71 6.47
N PRO A 16 -8.89 9.23 7.46
CA PRO A 16 -7.80 8.30 7.21
C PRO A 16 -8.35 6.98 6.65
N VAL A 17 -7.90 6.60 5.45
CA VAL A 17 -8.30 5.36 4.78
C VAL A 17 -7.08 4.59 4.30
N SER A 18 -7.17 3.26 4.33
CA SER A 18 -6.15 2.35 3.83
C SER A 18 -6.78 1.40 2.81
N PRO A 19 -6.16 1.16 1.65
CA PRO A 19 -6.68 0.19 0.70
C PRO A 19 -6.58 -1.23 1.27
N VAL A 20 -7.59 -2.05 0.98
CA VAL A 20 -7.63 -3.46 1.34
C VAL A 20 -7.92 -4.29 0.10
N LEU A 21 -7.02 -5.22 -0.22
CA LEU A 21 -7.18 -6.16 -1.31
C LEU A 21 -8.25 -7.21 -0.93
N LYS A 22 -9.43 -7.13 -1.57
CA LYS A 22 -10.56 -8.03 -1.27
C LYS A 22 -10.44 -9.40 -1.93
N ALA A 23 -9.76 -9.48 -3.06
CA ALA A 23 -9.46 -10.70 -3.79
C ALA A 23 -8.09 -10.54 -4.45
N PRO A 24 -7.32 -11.63 -4.66
CA PRO A 24 -6.06 -11.54 -5.38
C PRO A 24 -6.29 -10.94 -6.77
N ALA A 25 -5.32 -10.18 -7.27
CA ALA A 25 -5.35 -9.81 -8.68
C ALA A 25 -5.32 -11.09 -9.52
N GLN A 26 -5.90 -11.05 -10.71
CA GLN A 26 -6.07 -12.22 -11.55
C GLN A 26 -5.42 -11.95 -12.90
N VAL A 27 -4.70 -12.94 -13.43
CA VAL A 27 -4.13 -12.91 -14.78
C VAL A 27 -4.78 -14.02 -15.60
N GLY A 28 -5.43 -13.63 -16.69
CA GLY A 28 -6.00 -14.55 -17.69
C GLY A 28 -5.24 -14.47 -19.01
N TRP A 29 -5.71 -15.23 -20.01
CA TRP A 29 -5.04 -15.35 -21.30
C TRP A 29 -6.02 -15.15 -22.46
N THR A 30 -5.60 -14.34 -23.44
CA THR A 30 -6.26 -14.28 -24.76
C THR A 30 -5.40 -15.00 -25.78
N ALA A 31 -5.97 -15.95 -26.51
CA ALA A 31 -5.27 -16.68 -27.56
C ALA A 31 -5.93 -16.48 -28.93
N TRP A 32 -5.13 -16.55 -29.98
CA TRP A 32 -5.56 -16.27 -31.36
C TRP A 32 -6.55 -17.30 -31.92
N PHE A 33 -6.41 -18.57 -31.52
CA PHE A 33 -7.10 -19.70 -32.17
C PHE A 33 -8.07 -20.44 -31.26
N ARG A 34 -8.20 -20.03 -29.99
CA ARG A 34 -9.08 -20.67 -29.01
C ARG A 34 -9.32 -19.76 -27.82
N THR A 35 -10.41 -20.01 -27.12
CA THR A 35 -10.68 -19.42 -25.80
C THR A 35 -9.87 -20.16 -24.73
N ILE A 36 -9.31 -19.42 -23.77
CA ILE A 36 -8.63 -19.97 -22.59
C ILE A 36 -9.29 -19.39 -21.35
N ASP A 37 -9.99 -20.24 -20.59
CA ASP A 37 -10.69 -19.84 -19.36
C ASP A 37 -9.84 -20.02 -18.10
N LEU A 38 -8.53 -20.22 -18.25
CA LEU A 38 -7.59 -20.34 -17.14
C LEU A 38 -7.24 -18.97 -16.57
N VAL A 39 -7.42 -18.82 -15.26
CA VAL A 39 -7.08 -17.62 -14.50
C VAL A 39 -6.13 -17.98 -13.38
N THR A 40 -5.01 -17.26 -13.28
CA THR A 40 -4.01 -17.45 -12.23
C THR A 40 -4.10 -16.30 -11.22
N PRO A 41 -4.29 -16.59 -9.91
CA PRO A 41 -4.16 -15.58 -8.86
C PRO A 41 -2.73 -15.03 -8.82
N GLN A 42 -2.61 -13.71 -8.87
CA GLN A 42 -1.36 -12.98 -8.80
C GLN A 42 -1.37 -12.11 -7.53
N PRO A 43 -0.52 -12.40 -6.52
CA PRO A 43 -0.41 -11.56 -5.34
C PRO A 43 0.16 -10.19 -5.74
N LEU A 44 -0.52 -9.12 -5.31
CA LEU A 44 -0.02 -7.76 -5.50
C LEU A 44 1.11 -7.47 -4.51
N LYS A 45 2.12 -6.72 -4.96
CA LYS A 45 3.13 -6.14 -4.08
C LYS A 45 2.52 -4.94 -3.34
N GLY A 46 2.99 -4.67 -2.11
CA GLY A 46 2.48 -3.54 -1.32
C GLY A 46 2.61 -2.19 -2.03
N GLU A 47 3.69 -1.99 -2.78
CA GLU A 47 3.87 -0.78 -3.60
C GLU A 47 2.84 -0.66 -4.74
N GLU A 48 2.43 -1.77 -5.33
CA GLU A 48 1.39 -1.75 -6.36
C GLU A 48 0.02 -1.45 -5.75
N LEU A 49 -0.30 -2.04 -4.59
CA LEU A 49 -1.52 -1.73 -3.85
C LEU A 49 -1.57 -0.25 -3.45
N LEU A 50 -0.46 0.32 -2.99
CA LEU A 50 -0.34 1.76 -2.71
C LEU A 50 -0.60 2.60 -3.97
N ARG A 51 -0.05 2.24 -5.13
CA ARG A 51 -0.34 2.98 -6.38
C ARG A 51 -1.81 3.01 -6.77
N ARG A 52 -2.62 2.01 -6.36
CA ARG A 52 -4.08 2.00 -6.61
C ARG A 52 -4.83 3.05 -5.78
N THR A 53 -4.21 3.69 -4.79
CA THR A 53 -4.81 4.80 -4.03
C THR A 53 -4.69 6.14 -4.73
N ARG A 54 -4.06 6.19 -5.91
CA ARG A 54 -3.96 7.42 -6.70
C ARG A 54 -5.36 7.94 -7.02
N GLY A 55 -5.61 9.22 -6.71
CA GLY A 55 -6.93 9.83 -6.84
C GLY A 55 -7.81 9.69 -5.59
N TRP A 56 -7.60 8.65 -4.78
CA TRP A 56 -8.29 8.44 -3.51
C TRP A 56 -7.64 9.18 -2.35
N TRP A 57 -6.31 9.18 -2.29
CA TRP A 57 -5.56 9.91 -1.29
C TRP A 57 -5.32 11.36 -1.73
N THR A 58 -5.18 12.26 -0.77
CA THR A 58 -4.83 13.67 -1.02
C THR A 58 -3.43 13.82 -1.60
N VAL A 59 -2.49 12.99 -1.15
CA VAL A 59 -1.07 12.96 -1.58
C VAL A 59 -0.83 11.97 -2.72
N GLU A 60 0.25 12.16 -3.48
CA GLU A 60 0.65 11.24 -4.56
C GLU A 60 1.30 9.96 -3.97
N PRO A 61 0.79 8.76 -4.29
CA PRO A 61 1.28 7.51 -3.68
C PRO A 61 2.74 7.19 -4.00
N THR A 62 3.30 7.66 -5.12
CA THR A 62 4.71 7.44 -5.47
C THR A 62 5.65 8.14 -4.50
N GLU A 63 5.30 9.36 -4.06
CA GLU A 63 6.09 10.09 -3.06
C GLU A 63 6.05 9.40 -1.69
N VAL A 64 4.90 8.86 -1.32
CA VAL A 64 4.75 8.06 -0.11
C VAL A 64 5.61 6.80 -0.20
N ALA A 65 5.61 6.11 -1.35
CA ALA A 65 6.44 4.93 -1.56
C ALA A 65 7.93 5.24 -1.42
N GLU A 66 8.41 6.36 -1.96
CA GLU A 66 9.79 6.82 -1.80
C GLU A 66 10.16 7.11 -0.35
N ALA A 67 9.24 7.73 0.42
CA ALA A 67 9.46 7.98 1.85
C ALA A 67 9.54 6.66 2.63
N VAL A 68 8.63 5.73 2.38
CA VAL A 68 8.57 4.43 3.07
C VAL A 68 9.82 3.58 2.79
N LYS A 69 10.26 3.50 1.53
CA LYS A 69 11.42 2.68 1.10
C LYS A 69 12.73 3.01 1.83
N LYS A 70 12.85 4.19 2.43
CA LYS A 70 14.04 4.59 3.20
C LYS A 70 14.13 3.94 4.58
N TYR A 71 13.01 3.47 5.12
CA TYR A 71 12.90 3.00 6.50
C TYR A 71 12.28 1.61 6.61
N GLY A 72 11.59 1.11 5.58
CA GLY A 72 10.94 -0.19 5.60
C GLY A 72 10.45 -0.63 4.24
N ARG A 73 9.68 -1.73 4.23
CA ARG A 73 9.19 -2.36 3.00
C ARG A 73 7.66 -2.37 2.96
N LEU A 74 7.10 -1.93 1.84
CA LEU A 74 5.66 -2.05 1.59
C LEU A 74 5.29 -3.51 1.31
N VAL A 75 4.36 -4.04 2.08
CA VAL A 75 3.86 -5.42 1.98
C VAL A 75 2.33 -5.42 1.99
N VAL A 76 1.75 -6.51 1.51
CA VAL A 76 0.31 -6.79 1.63
C VAL A 76 0.14 -7.81 2.74
N GLY A 77 -0.75 -7.54 3.70
CA GLY A 77 -1.04 -8.45 4.80
C GLY A 77 -1.89 -9.64 4.39
N ASP A 78 -2.02 -10.59 5.30
CA ASP A 78 -2.78 -11.82 5.07
C ASP A 78 -4.27 -11.53 4.82
N GLN A 79 -4.79 -10.41 5.35
CA GLN A 79 -6.14 -9.90 5.12
C GLN A 79 -6.22 -8.89 3.96
N GLY A 80 -5.17 -8.76 3.15
CA GLY A 80 -5.11 -7.84 2.00
C GLY A 80 -4.71 -6.40 2.35
N GLU A 81 -4.27 -6.15 3.58
CA GLU A 81 -4.05 -4.80 4.12
C GLU A 81 -2.74 -4.19 3.62
N LEU A 82 -2.72 -2.90 3.33
CA LEU A 82 -1.49 -2.19 3.03
C LEU A 82 -0.68 -1.95 4.31
N MET A 83 0.48 -2.60 4.40
CA MET A 83 1.35 -2.53 5.57
C MET A 83 2.78 -2.12 5.19
N VAL A 84 3.49 -1.62 6.19
CA VAL A 84 4.93 -1.41 6.15
C VAL A 84 5.58 -2.37 7.15
N GLU A 85 6.52 -3.16 6.66
CA GLU A 85 7.35 -4.04 7.46
C GLU A 85 8.66 -3.34 7.82
N PHE A 86 9.04 -3.44 9.09
CA PHE A 86 10.23 -2.86 9.68
C PHE A 86 11.07 -3.94 10.36
N GLU A 87 12.38 -3.74 10.35
CA GLU A 87 13.31 -4.61 11.06
C GLU A 87 13.16 -4.44 12.58
N ASN A 88 13.07 -3.18 13.04
CA ASN A 88 12.99 -2.77 14.44
C ASN A 88 12.01 -1.59 14.65
N GLN A 89 11.80 -1.22 15.92
CA GLN A 89 10.86 -0.18 16.31
C GLN A 89 11.39 1.24 16.01
N ASP A 90 12.71 1.44 16.05
CA ASP A 90 13.33 2.73 15.78
C ASP A 90 13.06 3.20 14.34
N LEU A 91 13.11 2.27 13.37
CA LEU A 91 12.76 2.54 11.98
C LEU A 91 11.28 2.92 11.80
N ALA A 92 10.38 2.29 12.56
CA ALA A 92 8.96 2.64 12.52
C ALA A 92 8.72 4.06 13.06
N GLN A 93 9.39 4.44 14.14
CA GLN A 93 9.34 5.80 14.69
C GLN A 93 9.98 6.82 13.74
N ALA A 94 11.11 6.49 13.13
CA ALA A 94 11.77 7.33 12.15
C ALA A 94 10.88 7.59 10.92
N LEU A 95 10.20 6.56 10.40
CA LEU A 95 9.25 6.73 9.30
C LEU A 95 8.05 7.57 9.73
N SER A 96 7.49 7.34 10.92
CA SER A 96 6.38 8.16 11.43
C SER A 96 6.75 9.65 11.48
N GLY A 97 7.96 9.98 11.96
CA GLY A 97 8.48 11.35 11.95
C GLY A 97 8.70 11.90 10.54
N ALA A 98 9.24 11.10 9.62
CA ALA A 98 9.45 11.50 8.23
C ALA A 98 8.13 11.75 7.49
N LEU A 99 7.12 10.92 7.71
CA LEU A 99 5.78 11.08 7.15
C LEU A 99 5.13 12.35 7.69
N LYS A 100 5.17 12.58 9.00
CA LYS A 100 4.65 13.82 9.61
C LYS A 100 5.35 15.07 9.09
N LYS A 101 6.68 15.03 8.91
CA LYS A 101 7.42 16.19 8.40
C LYS A 101 7.09 16.50 6.93
N ARG A 102 6.83 15.48 6.10
CA ARG A 102 6.63 15.63 4.66
C ARG A 102 5.17 15.79 4.26
N PHE A 103 4.27 15.11 4.96
CA PHE A 103 2.85 15.00 4.62
C PHE A 103 1.92 15.47 5.75
N ASP A 104 2.46 15.98 6.86
CA ASP A 104 1.70 16.44 8.03
C ASP A 104 0.76 15.35 8.59
N ASP A 105 -0.56 15.59 8.61
CA ASP A 105 -1.58 14.64 9.03
C ASP A 105 -2.12 13.77 7.87
N GLN A 106 -1.60 13.94 6.66
CA GLN A 106 -2.16 13.32 5.46
C GLN A 106 -1.77 11.84 5.31
N VAL A 107 -0.69 11.40 5.95
CA VAL A 107 -0.23 10.01 5.90
C VAL A 107 0.26 9.59 7.29
N GLN A 108 -0.23 8.46 7.78
CA GLN A 108 0.09 7.97 9.12
C GLN A 108 0.23 6.45 9.17
N LEU A 109 1.00 5.98 10.16
CA LEU A 109 1.11 4.57 10.50
C LEU A 109 0.23 4.27 11.71
N ALA A 110 -0.40 3.11 11.72
CA ALA A 110 -1.13 2.61 12.89
C ALA A 110 -0.92 1.10 13.05
N PRO A 111 -1.11 0.55 14.26
CA PRO A 111 -1.10 -0.89 14.51
C PRO A 111 -2.10 -1.66 13.65
#